data_AF-A0A8B6Y0Y5-F1
#
_entry.id   AF-A0A8B6Y0Y5-F1
#
_cell.length_a   1.000
_cell.length_b   1.000
_cell.length_c   1.000
_cell.angle_alpha   90.00
_cell.angle_beta   90.00
_cell.angle_gamma   90.00
#
_symmetry.space_group_name_H-M   'P 1'
#
loop_
_entity.id
_entity.type
_entity.pdbx_description
1 polymer ?
#
loop_
_entity_poly.entity_id
_entity_poly.type
_entity_poly.pdbx_seq_one_letter_code
_entity_poly.pdbx_strand_id
1 'polypeptide(L)'
;MHSSSQHHIEACAVLELWKKNKTIDKKAEDEIRYRASFWQMVLERLFHITLMLSKNSLAFRGHLEGFTEDYYGNFLSQVQLLSNYDSVIKQILEMPSGSIRYLSPTTQNELIHCLGIKLLNDLFANINSSPFYARMLDTTQDITKRDQLSVIIRHVHIVRNVNQEPTYFKITETFLGFYEVKDHSAEGLTNQVLKLLKE
;
A
#
# COMPACT_ATOMS: atom_id res chain seq x y z
N MET A 1 -24.27 10.92 -59.22
CA MET A 1 -24.03 9.54 -58.77
C MET A 1 -23.88 9.55 -57.25
N HIS A 2 -24.48 8.60 -56.53
CA HIS A 2 -24.44 8.54 -55.07
C HIS A 2 -23.02 8.46 -54.49
N SER A 3 -22.10 7.82 -55.24
CA SER A 3 -20.70 7.60 -54.90
C SER A 3 -19.84 8.88 -54.79
N SER A 4 -20.31 10.01 -55.31
CA SER A 4 -19.61 11.29 -55.23
C SER A 4 -20.28 12.29 -54.29
N SER A 5 -21.30 11.86 -53.53
CA SER A 5 -21.96 12.71 -52.54
C SER A 5 -21.08 12.86 -51.30
N GLN A 6 -21.15 14.03 -50.66
CA GLN A 6 -20.39 14.32 -49.44
C GLN A 6 -20.68 13.30 -48.33
N HIS A 7 -21.94 12.92 -48.16
CA HIS A 7 -22.35 11.90 -47.19
C HIS A 7 -21.74 10.52 -47.45
N HIS A 8 -21.60 10.12 -48.72
CA HIS A 8 -20.95 8.85 -49.07
C HIS A 8 -19.45 8.89 -48.75
N ILE A 9 -18.78 10.01 -49.04
CA ILE A 9 -17.35 10.19 -48.73
C ILE A 9 -17.12 10.16 -47.22
N GLU A 10 -17.94 10.86 -46.45
CA GLU A 10 -17.87 10.89 -44.98
C GLU A 10 -18.13 9.50 -44.38
N ALA A 11 -19.14 8.76 -44.86
CA ALA A 11 -19.43 7.41 -44.40
C ALA A 11 -18.29 6.43 -44.72
N CYS A 12 -17.68 6.53 -45.91
CA CYS A 12 -16.51 5.72 -46.27
C CYS A 12 -15.29 6.07 -45.40
N ALA A 13 -15.08 7.35 -45.08
CA ALA A 13 -14.00 7.77 -44.18
C ALA A 13 -14.20 7.22 -42.75
N VAL A 14 -15.43 7.26 -42.23
CA VAL A 14 -15.79 6.68 -40.92
C VAL A 14 -15.57 5.16 -40.92
N LEU A 15 -15.98 4.46 -41.98
CA LEU A 15 -15.77 3.02 -42.11
C LEU A 15 -14.27 2.65 -42.16
N GLU A 16 -13.46 3.43 -42.88
CA GLU A 16 -12.01 3.23 -42.92
C GLU A 16 -11.32 3.55 -41.57
N LEU A 17 -11.80 4.56 -40.84
CA LEU A 17 -11.34 4.84 -39.48
C LEU A 17 -11.71 3.71 -38.51
N TRP A 18 -12.91 3.15 -38.64
CA TRP A 18 -13.37 2.00 -37.86
C TRP A 18 -12.54 0.75 -38.15
N LYS A 19 -12.31 0.41 -39.43
CA LYS A 19 -11.43 -0.71 -39.82
C LYS A 19 -10.00 -0.57 -39.28
N LYS A 20 -9.50 0.66 -39.16
CA LYS A 20 -8.18 0.97 -38.61
C LYS A 20 -8.18 1.13 -37.08
N ASN A 21 -9.31 0.90 -36.42
CA ASN A 21 -9.52 1.07 -34.98
C ASN A 21 -9.12 2.47 -34.46
N LYS A 22 -9.29 3.51 -35.28
CA LYS A 22 -9.01 4.92 -34.96
C LYS A 22 -10.30 5.69 -34.67
N THR A 23 -11.18 5.11 -33.88
CA THR A 23 -12.47 5.71 -33.50
C THR A 23 -12.32 6.62 -32.27
N ILE A 24 -13.39 7.32 -31.92
CA ILE A 24 -13.47 8.12 -30.67
C ILE A 24 -13.18 7.21 -29.45
N ASP A 25 -13.67 5.97 -29.48
CA ASP A 25 -13.47 4.99 -28.41
C ASP A 25 -11.98 4.72 -28.17
N LYS A 26 -11.17 4.64 -29.23
CA LYS A 26 -9.73 4.44 -29.10
C LYS A 26 -9.04 5.61 -28.40
N LYS A 27 -9.40 6.85 -28.76
CA LYS A 27 -8.83 8.05 -28.13
C LYS A 27 -9.22 8.14 -26.65
N ALA A 28 -10.48 7.86 -26.33
CA ALA A 28 -10.96 7.84 -24.95
C ALA A 28 -10.26 6.74 -24.13
N GLU A 29 -10.08 5.55 -24.71
CA GLU A 29 -9.35 4.46 -24.08
C GLU A 29 -7.90 4.84 -23.81
N ASP A 30 -7.22 5.45 -24.78
CA ASP A 30 -5.83 5.88 -24.63
C ASP A 30 -5.68 6.95 -23.52
N GLU A 31 -6.64 7.87 -23.40
CA GLU A 31 -6.67 8.86 -22.32
C GLU A 31 -6.87 8.21 -20.94
N ILE A 32 -7.80 7.26 -20.83
CA ILE A 32 -8.03 6.51 -19.58
C ILE A 32 -6.75 5.77 -19.17
N ARG A 33 -6.10 5.08 -20.12
CA ARG A 33 -4.84 4.36 -19.87
C ARG A 33 -3.74 5.31 -19.43
N TYR A 34 -3.61 6.47 -20.09
CA TYR A 34 -2.64 7.49 -19.70
C TYR A 34 -2.88 7.98 -18.27
N ARG A 35 -4.13 8.30 -17.91
CA ARG A 35 -4.49 8.73 -16.55
C ARG A 35 -4.25 7.65 -15.51
N ALA A 36 -4.57 6.39 -15.82
CA ALA A 36 -4.31 5.26 -14.94
C ALA A 36 -2.81 5.09 -14.68
N SER A 37 -1.99 5.16 -15.73
CA SER A 37 -0.53 5.12 -15.63
C SER A 37 0.01 6.27 -14.77
N PHE A 38 -0.49 7.49 -14.99
CA PHE A 38 -0.09 8.65 -14.19
C PHE A 38 -0.39 8.44 -12.69
N TRP A 39 -1.59 8.00 -12.34
CA TRP A 39 -1.96 7.78 -10.93
C TRP A 39 -1.22 6.59 -10.31
N GLN A 40 -0.91 5.55 -11.09
CA GLN A 40 -0.05 4.46 -10.63
C GLN A 40 1.35 4.98 -10.26
N MET A 41 1.93 5.85 -11.10
CA MET A 41 3.21 6.50 -10.82
C MET A 41 3.14 7.36 -9.56
N VAL A 42 2.07 8.13 -9.36
CA VAL A 42 1.85 8.91 -8.14
C VAL A 42 1.82 8.00 -6.91
N LEU A 43 0.94 6.99 -6.92
CA LEU A 43 0.75 6.09 -5.78
C LEU A 43 2.04 5.33 -5.43
N GLU A 44 2.81 4.90 -6.41
CA GLU A 44 4.11 4.24 -6.20
C GLU A 44 5.06 5.11 -5.36
N ARG A 45 5.17 6.40 -5.68
CA ARG A 45 6.00 7.35 -4.94
C ARG A 45 5.48 7.58 -3.53
N LEU A 46 4.17 7.73 -3.37
CA LEU A 46 3.55 7.89 -2.05
C LEU A 46 3.73 6.62 -1.18
N PHE A 47 3.66 5.43 -1.78
CA PHE A 47 3.98 4.17 -1.10
C PHE A 47 5.45 4.10 -0.69
N HIS A 48 6.39 4.54 -1.53
CA HIS A 48 7.80 4.58 -1.17
C HIS A 48 8.08 5.55 -0.01
N ILE A 49 7.45 6.74 -0.01
CA ILE A 49 7.53 7.67 1.12
C ILE A 49 6.98 7.02 2.39
N THR A 50 5.80 6.40 2.30
CA THR A 50 5.16 5.67 3.40
C THR A 50 6.09 4.59 3.95
N LEU A 51 6.64 3.74 3.07
CA LEU A 51 7.55 2.68 3.44
C LEU A 51 8.83 3.20 4.10
N MET A 52 9.40 4.30 3.60
CA MET A 52 10.59 4.92 4.16
C MET A 52 10.33 5.42 5.58
N LEU A 53 9.23 6.14 5.80
CA LEU A 53 8.86 6.64 7.12
C LEU A 53 8.64 5.48 8.11
N SER A 54 7.91 4.44 7.69
CA SER A 54 7.69 3.24 8.51
C SER A 54 8.99 2.53 8.88
N LYS A 55 9.90 2.33 7.92
CA LYS A 55 11.20 1.66 8.17
C LYS A 55 12.08 2.41 9.16
N ASN A 56 11.99 3.74 9.19
CA ASN A 56 12.77 4.60 10.07
C ASN A 56 12.02 4.97 11.36
N SER A 57 10.84 4.38 11.61
CA SER A 57 9.99 4.70 12.76
C SER A 57 9.66 6.20 12.89
N LEU A 58 9.55 6.89 11.76
CA LEU A 58 9.22 8.31 11.72
C LEU A 58 7.70 8.50 11.74
N ALA A 59 7.24 9.45 12.54
CA ALA A 59 5.84 9.87 12.50
C ALA A 59 5.49 10.38 11.10
N PHE A 60 4.30 10.06 10.59
CA PHE A 60 3.87 10.52 9.27
C PHE A 60 3.39 11.97 9.31
N ARG A 61 2.71 12.31 10.40
CA ARG A 61 2.02 13.58 10.63
C ARG A 61 2.74 14.40 11.70
N GLY A 62 2.63 15.72 11.59
CA GLY A 62 3.01 16.66 12.64
C GLY A 62 1.84 16.96 13.58
N HIS A 63 2.07 17.84 14.55
CA HIS A 63 0.99 18.37 15.40
C HIS A 63 -0.02 19.21 14.59
N LEU A 64 0.46 19.83 13.52
CA LEU A 64 -0.30 20.63 12.56
C LEU A 64 -0.16 19.98 11.17
N GLU A 65 -1.27 19.90 10.43
CA GLU A 65 -1.30 19.34 9.07
C GLU A 65 -1.96 20.33 8.11
N GLY A 66 -1.25 20.69 7.04
CA GLY A 66 -1.75 21.54 5.97
C GLY A 66 -0.62 22.21 5.22
N PHE A 67 -0.87 22.67 3.99
CA PHE A 67 0.10 23.46 3.22
C PHE A 67 0.17 24.94 3.64
N THR A 68 -0.48 25.31 4.74
CA THR A 68 -0.72 26.69 5.17
C THR A 68 0.20 27.17 6.28
N GLU A 69 0.95 26.28 6.93
CA GLU A 69 1.82 26.60 8.05
C GLU A 69 3.26 26.15 7.77
N ASP A 70 4.23 26.74 8.47
CA ASP A 70 5.68 26.47 8.30
C ASP A 70 6.10 25.04 8.69
N TYR A 71 5.16 24.20 9.15
CA TYR A 71 5.43 22.84 9.57
C TYR A 71 4.54 21.83 8.85
N TYR A 72 5.12 21.17 7.84
CA TYR A 72 4.50 20.05 7.16
C TYR A 72 4.87 18.75 7.89
N GLY A 73 3.88 17.91 8.23
CA GLY A 73 4.17 16.55 8.73
C GLY A 73 5.17 15.82 7.83
N ASN A 74 5.95 14.87 8.38
CA ASN A 74 7.07 14.26 7.64
C ASN A 74 6.66 13.73 6.26
N PHE A 75 5.46 13.15 6.12
CA PHE A 75 4.95 12.70 4.83
C PHE A 75 4.87 13.82 3.79
N LEU A 76 4.24 14.95 4.12
CA LEU A 76 4.11 16.09 3.22
C LEU A 76 5.46 16.77 2.97
N SER A 77 6.33 16.82 3.98
CA SER A 77 7.71 17.29 3.83
C SER A 77 8.49 16.48 2.78
N GLN A 78 8.36 15.15 2.80
CA GLN A 78 8.98 14.29 1.78
C GLN A 78 8.36 14.49 0.39
N VAL A 79 7.04 14.65 0.30
CA VAL A 79 6.36 14.96 -0.97
C VAL A 79 6.85 16.30 -1.54
N GLN A 80 6.96 17.32 -0.69
CA GLN A 80 7.45 18.65 -1.08
C GLN A 80 8.90 18.56 -1.57
N LEU A 81 9.77 17.86 -0.83
CA LEU A 81 11.15 17.65 -1.24
C LEU A 81 11.24 16.91 -2.59
N LEU A 82 10.45 15.85 -2.77
CA LEU A 82 10.46 15.05 -3.98
C LEU A 82 9.96 15.84 -5.19
N SER A 83 9.04 16.79 -5.01
CA SER A 83 8.54 17.67 -6.07
C SER A 83 9.62 18.52 -6.76
N ASN A 84 10.74 18.78 -6.08
CA ASN A 84 11.86 19.51 -6.65
C ASN A 84 12.59 18.71 -7.76
N TYR A 85 12.43 17.38 -7.76
CA TYR A 85 13.18 16.47 -8.62
C TYR A 85 12.27 15.56 -9.47
N ASP A 86 11.03 15.32 -9.04
CA ASP A 86 10.07 14.44 -9.71
C ASP A 86 8.89 15.24 -10.28
N SER A 87 8.76 15.23 -11.62
CA SER A 87 7.73 15.99 -12.34
C SER A 87 6.30 15.48 -12.07
N VAL A 88 6.12 14.21 -11.74
CA VAL A 88 4.81 13.61 -11.44
C VAL A 88 4.31 14.15 -10.10
N ILE A 89 5.17 14.19 -9.09
CA ILE A 89 4.84 14.80 -7.79
C ILE A 89 4.61 16.30 -7.93
N LYS A 90 5.47 16.99 -8.69
CA LYS A 90 5.29 18.42 -8.95
C LYS A 90 3.92 18.69 -9.57
N GLN A 91 3.52 17.90 -10.56
CA GLN A 91 2.23 18.07 -11.24
C GLN A 91 1.04 17.94 -10.28
N ILE A 92 1.04 16.96 -9.35
CA ILE A 92 -0.08 16.84 -8.39
C ILE A 92 -0.13 18.00 -7.38
N LEU A 93 1.01 18.61 -7.04
CA LEU A 93 1.05 19.77 -6.13
C LEU A 93 0.55 21.05 -6.82
N GLU A 94 0.80 21.20 -8.11
CA GLU A 94 0.35 22.34 -8.93
C GLU A 94 -1.12 22.23 -9.36
N MET A 95 -1.78 21.09 -9.10
CA MET A 95 -3.20 20.92 -9.43
C MET A 95 -4.09 21.91 -8.66
N PRO A 96 -5.18 22.41 -9.29
CA PRO A 96 -6.11 23.32 -8.65
C PRO A 96 -6.64 22.80 -7.32
N SER A 97 -6.96 23.72 -6.41
CA SER A 97 -7.61 23.35 -5.15
C SER A 97 -8.90 22.56 -5.41
N GLY A 98 -9.14 21.53 -4.59
CA GLY A 98 -10.24 20.57 -4.79
C GLY A 98 -9.92 19.39 -5.71
N SER A 99 -8.77 19.39 -6.38
CA SER A 99 -8.31 18.21 -7.14
C SER A 99 -7.92 17.07 -6.21
N ILE A 100 -8.14 15.84 -6.67
CA ILE A 100 -7.66 14.63 -5.98
C ILE A 100 -6.13 14.61 -6.06
N ARG A 101 -5.46 14.51 -4.91
CA ARG A 101 -3.98 14.46 -4.84
C ARG A 101 -3.44 13.25 -4.07
N TYR A 102 -4.29 12.47 -3.40
CA TYR A 102 -3.90 11.34 -2.54
C TYR A 102 -2.96 11.71 -1.38
N LEU A 103 -2.92 12.99 -0.99
CA LEU A 103 -2.07 13.49 0.11
C LEU A 103 -2.80 13.63 1.45
N SER A 104 -4.10 13.33 1.47
CA SER A 104 -4.94 13.53 2.66
C SER A 104 -4.53 12.57 3.79
N PRO A 105 -4.85 12.92 5.04
CA PRO A 105 -4.65 12.01 6.17
C PRO A 105 -5.35 10.66 5.94
N THR A 106 -6.57 10.66 5.43
CA THR A 106 -7.31 9.44 5.10
C THR A 106 -6.52 8.56 4.13
N THR A 107 -5.99 9.12 3.05
CA THR A 107 -5.18 8.36 2.09
C THR A 107 -3.89 7.84 2.72
N GLN A 108 -3.21 8.62 3.56
CA GLN A 108 -2.03 8.14 4.28
C GLN A 108 -2.36 6.91 5.14
N ASN A 109 -3.50 6.90 5.84
CA ASN A 109 -3.94 5.73 6.61
C ASN A 109 -4.22 4.52 5.71
N GLU A 110 -4.83 4.72 4.54
CA GLU A 110 -5.07 3.65 3.56
C GLU A 110 -3.75 3.06 3.04
N LEU A 111 -2.76 3.90 2.73
CA LEU A 111 -1.42 3.45 2.30
C LEU A 111 -0.74 2.62 3.40
N ILE A 112 -0.78 3.09 4.65
CA ILE A 112 -0.24 2.36 5.81
C ILE A 112 -0.94 1.01 5.97
N HIS A 113 -2.27 0.99 5.87
CA HIS A 113 -3.07 -0.22 6.00
C HIS A 113 -2.73 -1.24 4.90
N CYS A 114 -2.63 -0.80 3.64
CA CYS A 114 -2.22 -1.65 2.52
C CYS A 114 -0.82 -2.25 2.72
N LEU A 115 0.16 -1.45 3.17
CA LEU A 115 1.49 -1.95 3.51
C LEU A 115 1.44 -2.96 4.66
N GLY A 116 0.65 -2.67 5.70
CA GLY A 116 0.47 -3.54 6.86
C GLY A 116 -0.10 -4.90 6.48
N ILE A 117 -1.17 -4.94 5.67
CA ILE A 117 -1.75 -6.19 5.16
C ILE A 117 -0.72 -6.98 4.36
N LYS A 118 -0.02 -6.32 3.43
CA LYS A 118 0.97 -7.01 2.59
C LYS A 118 2.10 -7.61 3.44
N LEU A 119 2.60 -6.85 4.42
CA LEU A 119 3.63 -7.31 5.34
C LEU A 119 3.14 -8.51 6.16
N LEU A 120 1.95 -8.44 6.75
CA LEU A 120 1.39 -9.53 7.54
C LEU A 120 1.21 -10.80 6.69
N ASN A 121 0.67 -10.68 5.48
CA ASN A 121 0.51 -11.81 4.56
C ASN A 121 1.86 -12.48 4.25
N ASP A 122 2.90 -11.69 4.00
CA ASP A 122 4.24 -12.22 3.71
C ASP A 122 4.85 -12.89 4.95
N LEU A 123 4.65 -12.32 6.15
CA LEU A 123 5.07 -12.93 7.41
C LEU A 123 4.36 -14.27 7.65
N PHE A 124 3.04 -14.33 7.45
CA PHE A 124 2.27 -15.56 7.60
C PHE A 124 2.65 -16.62 6.56
N ALA A 125 2.88 -16.24 5.31
CA ALA A 125 3.38 -17.17 4.29
C ALA A 125 4.71 -17.80 4.71
N ASN A 126 5.63 -16.99 5.25
CA ASN A 126 6.92 -17.47 5.74
C ASN A 126 6.75 -18.40 6.95
N ILE A 127 5.93 -18.03 7.94
CA ILE A 127 5.65 -18.85 9.12
C ILE A 127 5.02 -20.19 8.71
N ASN A 128 4.02 -20.17 7.82
CA ASN A 128 3.29 -21.36 7.38
C ASN A 128 4.16 -22.29 6.51
N SER A 129 5.23 -21.78 5.89
CA SER A 129 6.22 -22.60 5.19
C SER A 129 7.19 -23.31 6.14
N SER A 130 7.22 -22.94 7.42
CA SER A 130 8.11 -23.51 8.41
C SER A 130 7.61 -24.89 8.88
N PRO A 131 8.47 -25.91 8.98
CA PRO A 131 8.08 -27.22 9.49
C PRO A 131 7.73 -27.20 10.99
N PHE A 132 8.30 -26.24 11.73
CA PHE A 132 8.09 -26.10 13.17
C PHE A 132 7.99 -24.63 13.55
N TYR A 133 7.11 -24.30 14.49
CA TYR A 133 7.06 -22.99 15.11
C TYR A 133 6.64 -23.09 16.57
N ALA A 134 7.07 -22.13 17.36
CA ALA A 134 6.62 -21.90 18.73
C ALA A 134 5.93 -20.54 18.80
N ARG A 135 4.90 -20.46 19.65
CA ARG A 135 4.21 -19.22 19.98
C ARG A 135 4.74 -18.73 21.30
N MET A 136 5.17 -17.48 21.32
CA MET A 136 5.64 -16.78 22.50
C MET A 136 4.64 -15.66 22.77
N LEU A 137 4.03 -15.72 23.93
CA LEU A 137 2.96 -14.84 24.36
C LEU A 137 3.38 -14.22 25.67
N ASP A 138 3.34 -12.90 25.76
CA ASP A 138 3.64 -12.18 26.99
C ASP A 138 2.66 -11.02 27.16
N THR A 139 2.16 -10.83 28.39
CA THR A 139 1.17 -9.80 28.71
C THR A 139 1.81 -8.69 29.52
N THR A 140 1.64 -7.44 29.09
CA THR A 140 2.11 -6.26 29.82
C THR A 140 1.01 -5.21 29.91
N GLN A 141 1.05 -4.36 30.95
CA GLN A 141 0.21 -3.19 31.03
C GLN A 141 0.82 -2.02 30.26
N ASP A 142 0.01 -1.32 29.48
CA ASP A 142 0.40 -0.07 28.84
C ASP A 142 0.25 1.14 29.78
N ILE A 143 0.66 2.32 29.30
CA ILE A 143 0.58 3.59 30.06
C ILE A 143 -0.86 3.97 30.46
N THR A 144 -1.87 3.42 29.78
CA THR A 144 -3.29 3.63 30.09
C THR A 144 -3.86 2.56 31.02
N LYS A 145 -2.99 1.68 31.55
CA LYS A 145 -3.33 0.53 32.42
C LYS A 145 -4.22 -0.50 31.73
N ARG A 146 -4.12 -0.61 30.39
CA ARG A 146 -4.75 -1.70 29.64
C ARG A 146 -3.75 -2.82 29.45
N ASP A 147 -4.20 -4.04 29.69
CA ASP A 147 -3.38 -5.22 29.41
C ASP A 147 -3.30 -5.44 27.91
N GLN A 148 -2.08 -5.60 27.41
CA GLN A 148 -1.78 -5.92 26.03
C GLN A 148 -1.04 -7.26 25.95
N LEU A 149 -1.51 -8.13 25.08
CA LEU A 149 -0.87 -9.38 24.72
C LEU A 149 0.08 -9.14 23.55
N SER A 150 1.38 -9.29 23.80
CA SER A 150 2.39 -9.36 22.76
C SER A 150 2.42 -10.76 22.14
N VAL A 151 2.46 -10.84 20.81
CA VAL A 151 2.48 -12.10 20.08
C VAL A 151 3.73 -12.17 19.22
N ILE A 152 4.57 -13.16 19.53
CA ILE A 152 5.80 -13.46 18.79
C ILE A 152 5.73 -14.92 18.30
N ILE A 153 6.06 -15.14 17.03
CA ILE A 153 6.20 -16.47 16.45
C ILE A 153 7.66 -16.75 16.22
N ARG A 154 8.19 -17.78 16.87
CA ARG A 154 9.54 -18.30 16.65
C ARG A 154 9.47 -19.46 15.67
N HIS A 155 10.02 -19.32 14.47
CA HIS A 155 9.92 -20.30 13.39
C HIS A 155 11.26 -20.58 12.71
N VAL A 156 11.32 -21.67 11.95
CA VAL A 156 12.51 -22.13 11.22
C VAL A 156 12.42 -21.64 9.78
N HIS A 157 13.24 -20.65 9.43
CA HIS A 157 13.37 -20.17 8.07
C HIS A 157 14.43 -20.96 7.31
N ILE A 158 14.02 -21.71 6.28
CA ILE A 158 14.92 -22.49 5.43
C ILE A 158 15.47 -21.58 4.33
N VAL A 159 16.77 -21.28 4.38
CA VAL A 159 17.45 -20.50 3.35
C VAL A 159 17.75 -21.39 2.15
N ARG A 160 17.38 -20.95 0.96
CA ARG A 160 17.55 -21.71 -0.28
C ARG A 160 18.49 -20.98 -1.24
N ASN A 161 19.23 -21.72 -2.04
CA ASN A 161 20.08 -21.15 -3.09
C ASN A 161 19.24 -20.73 -4.33
N VAL A 162 19.91 -20.23 -5.36
CA VAL A 162 19.27 -19.84 -6.64
C VAL A 162 18.52 -20.98 -7.34
N ASN A 163 18.87 -22.24 -7.04
CA ASN A 163 18.22 -23.44 -7.57
C ASN A 163 17.10 -23.96 -6.65
N GLN A 164 16.71 -23.20 -5.63
CA GLN A 164 15.72 -23.56 -4.59
C GLN A 164 16.12 -24.72 -3.67
N GLU A 165 17.38 -25.14 -3.68
CA GLU A 165 17.88 -26.20 -2.81
C GLU A 165 18.12 -25.63 -1.41
N PRO A 166 17.70 -26.34 -0.35
CA PRO A 166 17.92 -25.90 1.02
C PRO A 166 19.42 -25.88 1.34
N THR A 167 19.91 -24.77 1.89
CA THR A 167 21.33 -24.57 2.23
C THR A 167 21.56 -24.69 3.74
N TYR A 168 20.86 -23.87 4.52
CA TYR A 168 20.86 -23.92 5.98
C TYR A 168 19.54 -23.39 6.52
N PHE A 169 19.29 -23.60 7.80
CA PHE A 169 18.13 -23.04 8.48
C PHE A 169 18.53 -21.93 9.45
N LYS A 170 17.63 -20.96 9.62
CA LYS A 170 17.76 -19.87 10.58
C LYS A 170 16.53 -19.84 11.48
N ILE A 171 16.74 -19.86 12.79
CA ILE A 171 15.67 -19.60 13.75
C ILE A 171 15.37 -18.10 13.73
N THR A 172 14.13 -17.74 13.45
CA THR A 172 13.67 -16.36 13.34
C THR A 172 12.51 -16.11 14.28
N GLU A 173 12.52 -14.97 14.96
CA GLU A 173 11.41 -14.50 15.78
C GLU A 173 10.69 -13.38 15.03
N THR A 174 9.39 -13.54 14.85
CA THR A 174 8.54 -12.61 14.12
C THR A 174 7.50 -12.04 15.09
N PHE A 175 7.58 -10.74 15.33
CA PHE A 175 6.58 -10.02 16.11
C PHE A 175 5.35 -9.73 15.23
N LEU A 176 4.18 -10.18 15.67
CA LEU A 176 2.92 -9.96 14.95
C LEU A 176 2.18 -8.72 15.42
N GLY A 177 2.33 -8.35 16.69
CA GLY A 177 1.69 -7.16 17.24
C GLY A 177 1.34 -7.27 18.71
N PHE A 178 0.73 -6.19 19.20
CA PHE A 178 0.07 -6.12 20.49
C PHE A 178 -1.44 -6.19 20.29
N TYR A 179 -2.12 -6.95 21.15
CA TYR A 179 -3.57 -7.10 21.12
C TYR A 179 -4.13 -6.79 22.51
N GLU A 180 -5.13 -5.92 22.58
CA GLU A 180 -5.82 -5.61 23.84
C GLU A 180 -6.44 -6.88 24.43
N VAL A 181 -6.14 -7.17 25.70
CA VAL A 181 -6.76 -8.26 26.45
C VAL A 181 -8.00 -7.70 27.13
N LYS A 182 -9.17 -8.25 26.78
CA LYS A 182 -10.46 -7.85 27.37
C LYS A 182 -10.95 -8.83 28.44
N ASP A 183 -10.54 -10.09 28.31
CA ASP A 183 -10.90 -11.17 29.22
C ASP A 183 -9.61 -11.85 29.70
N HIS A 184 -9.32 -11.66 30.99
CA HIS A 184 -8.10 -12.14 31.64
C HIS A 184 -8.25 -13.57 32.18
N SER A 185 -9.40 -14.22 31.95
CA SER A 185 -9.56 -15.64 32.27
C SER A 185 -8.68 -16.49 31.36
N ALA A 186 -8.30 -17.68 31.83
CA ALA A 186 -7.54 -18.63 31.02
C ALA A 186 -8.29 -19.00 29.73
N GLU A 187 -9.62 -19.09 29.79
CA GLU A 187 -10.48 -19.34 28.64
C GLU A 187 -10.47 -18.15 27.66
N GLY A 188 -10.63 -16.93 28.15
CA GLY A 188 -10.60 -15.70 27.34
C GLY A 188 -9.31 -15.54 26.55
N LEU A 189 -8.17 -15.69 27.24
CA LEU A 189 -6.84 -15.65 26.61
C LEU A 189 -6.67 -16.77 25.58
N THR A 190 -7.09 -17.99 25.91
CA THR A 190 -7.02 -19.13 24.97
C THR A 190 -7.84 -18.87 23.71
N ASN A 191 -9.07 -18.38 23.86
CA ASN A 191 -9.96 -18.06 22.75
C ASN A 191 -9.41 -16.92 21.88
N GLN A 192 -8.85 -15.88 22.49
CA GLN A 192 -8.20 -14.79 21.77
C GLN A 192 -7.01 -15.29 20.95
N VAL A 193 -6.14 -16.10 21.55
CA VAL A 193 -5.00 -16.71 20.86
C VAL A 193 -5.46 -17.60 19.70
N LEU A 194 -6.51 -18.42 19.90
CA LEU A 194 -7.05 -19.28 18.84
C LEU A 194 -7.67 -18.48 17.69
N LYS A 195 -8.29 -17.32 17.98
CA LYS A 195 -8.86 -16.44 16.96
C LYS A 195 -7.77 -15.81 16.08
N LEU A 196 -6.69 -15.32 16.70
CA LEU A 196 -5.55 -14.72 16.00
C LEU A 196 -4.84 -15.68 15.03
N LEU A 197 -5.11 -16.98 15.14
CA LEU A 197 -4.49 -18.03 14.31
C LEU A 197 -5.39 -18.53 13.18
N LYS A 198 -6.65 -18.08 13.14
CA LYS A 198 -7.60 -18.41 12.06
C LYS A 198 -7.69 -17.32 11.00
N GLU A 199 -7.22 -16.12 11.31
CA GLU A 199 -7.09 -14.97 10.40
C GLU A 199 -5.76 -15.07 9.64
#